data_AF-A0A2E9W4L2-F1
#
_entry.id   AF-A0A2E9W4L2-F1
#
_cell.length_a   1.000
_cell.length_b   1.000
_cell.length_c   1.000
_cell.angle_alpha   90.00
_cell.angle_beta   90.00
_cell.angle_gamma   90.00
#
_symmetry.space_group_name_H-M   'P 1'
#
loop_
_entity.id
_entity.type
_entity.pdbx_description
1 polymer ?
#
loop_
_entity_poly.entity_id
_entity_poly.type
_entity_poly.pdbx_seq_one_letter_code
_entity_poly.pdbx_strand_id
1 'polypeptide(L)' 'MSGEPSDEIGYAAALEELQRILSELEAESVDVDLLAARVERADWLIRLCRDRLEAARLKVEQVVDSLDDA' A
#
# COMPACT_ATOMS: atom_id res chain seq x y z
N MET A 1 -3.88 9.89 20.39
CA MET A 1 -3.46 9.53 19.03
C MET A 1 -4.48 8.51 18.53
N SER A 2 -5.43 8.96 17.73
CA SER A 2 -6.59 8.15 17.35
C SER A 2 -6.39 7.65 15.93
N GLY A 3 -5.88 6.42 15.80
CA GLY A 3 -6.03 5.65 14.58
C GLY A 3 -7.04 4.56 14.89
N GLU A 4 -8.25 4.69 14.37
CA GLU A 4 -9.25 3.62 14.44
C GLU A 4 -8.71 2.38 13.72
N PRO A 5 -8.93 1.16 14.25
CA PRO A 5 -8.56 -0.06 13.56
C PRO A 5 -9.61 -0.31 12.48
N SER A 6 -9.52 0.38 11.36
CA SER A 6 -10.14 -0.12 10.14
C SER A 6 -9.37 -1.37 9.74
N ASP A 7 -10.09 -2.47 9.48
CA ASP A 7 -9.59 -3.77 8.99
C ASP A 7 -8.83 -3.68 7.65
N GLU A 8 -8.58 -2.46 7.15
CA GLU A 8 -7.76 -2.17 5.99
C GLU A 8 -6.37 -1.70 6.40
N ILE A 9 -5.35 -2.45 5.97
CA ILE A 9 -3.95 -2.08 6.12
C ILE A 9 -3.72 -0.62 5.67
N GLY A 10 -3.17 0.18 6.59
CA GLY A 10 -2.74 1.55 6.32
C GLY A 10 -1.69 1.63 5.20
N TYR A 11 -1.59 2.76 4.48
CA TYR A 11 -0.54 2.93 3.44
C TYR A 11 0.86 2.70 4.02
N ALA A 12 1.12 3.24 5.22
CA ALA A 12 2.38 3.04 5.93
C ALA A 12 2.63 1.56 6.29
N ALA A 13 1.60 0.87 6.79
CA ALA A 13 1.70 -0.56 7.12
C ALA A 13 1.90 -1.44 5.87
N ALA A 14 1.25 -1.10 4.75
CA ALA A 14 1.45 -1.78 3.47
C ALA A 14 2.89 -1.61 2.97
N LEU A 15 3.45 -0.41 3.12
CA LEU A 15 4.83 -0.11 2.75
C LEU A 15 5.85 -0.83 3.64
N GLU A 16 5.59 -0.95 4.94
CA GLU A 16 6.41 -1.75 5.87
C GLU A 16 6.36 -3.24 5.52
N GLU A 17 5.19 -3.76 5.16
CA GLU A 17 5.04 -5.15 4.73
C GLU A 17 5.77 -5.41 3.41
N LEU A 18 5.69 -4.49 2.44
CA LEU A 18 6.46 -4.57 1.19
C LEU A 18 7.97 -4.59 1.43
N GLN A 19 8.49 -3.77 2.35
CA GLN A 19 9.91 -3.77 2.70
C GLN A 19 10.33 -5.09 3.35
N ARG A 20 9.50 -5.65 4.25
CA ARG A 20 9.76 -6.97 4.84
C ARG A 20 9.79 -8.06 3.78
N ILE A 21 8.82 -8.06 2.87
CA ILE A 21 8.78 -9.00 1.74
C ILE A 21 10.07 -8.87 0.93
N LEU A 22 10.48 -7.65 0.56
CA LEU A 22 11.70 -7.43 -0.20
C LEU A 22 12.94 -7.99 0.51
N SER A 23 13.11 -7.70 1.81
CA SER A 23 14.22 -8.25 2.60
C SER A 23 14.19 -9.78 2.69
N GLU A 24 13.01 -10.38 2.73
CA GLU A 24 12.88 -11.84 2.69
C GLU A 24 13.26 -12.39 1.31
N LEU A 25 12.90 -11.73 0.21
CA LEU A 25 13.27 -12.19 -1.14
C LEU A 25 14.77 -12.07 -1.43
N GLU A 26 15.46 -11.13 -0.79
CA GLU A 26 16.91 -10.94 -0.91
C GLU A 26 17.71 -11.95 -0.05
N ALA A 27 17.04 -12.73 0.81
CA ALA A 27 17.70 -13.72 1.65
C ALA A 27 18.16 -14.94 0.82
N GLU A 28 19.38 -15.40 1.10
CA GLU A 28 20.10 -16.42 0.32
C GLU A 28 19.48 -17.84 0.38
N SER A 29 18.45 -18.06 1.22
CA SER A 29 17.86 -19.37 1.50
C SER A 29 16.35 -19.46 1.24
N VAL A 30 15.82 -18.63 0.32
CA VAL A 30 14.39 -18.63 0.04
C VAL A 30 13.99 -19.71 -0.97
N ASP A 31 12.98 -20.49 -0.58
CA ASP A 31 12.32 -21.47 -1.44
C ASP A 31 11.55 -20.76 -2.58
N VAL A 32 11.66 -21.29 -3.81
CA VAL A 32 10.96 -20.77 -5.00
C VAL A 32 9.45 -20.70 -4.80
N ASP A 33 8.86 -21.65 -4.08
CA ASP A 33 7.42 -21.64 -3.81
C ASP A 33 7.04 -20.51 -2.82
N LEU A 34 7.93 -20.20 -1.88
CA LEU A 34 7.76 -19.08 -0.95
C LEU A 34 7.95 -17.73 -1.66
N LEU A 35 8.88 -17.64 -2.61
CA LEU A 35 9.06 -16.47 -3.48
C LEU A 35 7.77 -16.13 -4.23
N ALA A 36 7.13 -17.12 -4.85
CA ALA A 36 5.89 -16.92 -5.61
C ALA A 36 4.77 -16.33 -4.73
N ALA A 37 4.53 -16.93 -3.56
CA ALA A 37 3.52 -16.45 -2.61
C ALA A 37 3.83 -15.02 -2.10
N ARG A 38 5.10 -14.69 -1.88
CA ARG A 38 5.54 -13.36 -1.44
C ARG A 38 5.37 -12.30 -2.52
N VAL A 39 5.66 -12.64 -3.77
CA VAL A 39 5.44 -11.76 -4.91
C VAL A 39 3.94 -11.49 -5.13
N GLU A 40 3.08 -12.51 -5.03
CA GLU A 40 1.62 -12.32 -5.09
C GLU A 40 1.11 -11.38 -3.99
N ARG A 41 1.63 -11.56 -2.76
CA ARG A 41 1.31 -10.66 -1.63
C ARG A 41 1.76 -9.23 -1.91
N ALA A 42 2.96 -9.06 -2.48
CA ALA A 42 3.47 -7.75 -2.85
C ALA A 42 2.63 -7.08 -3.94
N ASP A 43 2.17 -7.82 -4.96
CA ASP A 43 1.26 -7.29 -6.00
C ASP A 43 -0.03 -6.76 -5.38
N TRP A 44 -0.63 -7.51 -4.46
CA TRP A 44 -1.83 -7.07 -3.75
C TRP A 44 -1.60 -5.79 -2.94
N LEU A 45 -0.50 -5.69 -2.20
CA LEU A 45 -0.14 -4.49 -1.45
C LEU A 45 0.10 -3.28 -2.35
N ILE A 46 0.74 -3.48 -3.50
CA ILE A 46 0.99 -2.40 -4.48
C ILE A 46 -0.34 -1.87 -5.04
N ARG A 47 -1.29 -2.75 -5.37
CA ARG A 47 -2.63 -2.35 -5.82
C ARG A 47 -3.35 -1.53 -4.76
N LEU A 48 -3.36 -2.01 -3.51
CA LEU A 48 -3.95 -1.28 -2.39
C LEU A 48 -3.35 0.13 -2.23
N CYS A 49 -2.02 0.24 -2.32
CA CYS A 49 -1.32 1.52 -2.26
C CYS A 49 -1.74 2.46 -3.40
N ARG A 50 -1.90 1.95 -4.62
CA ARG A 50 -2.34 2.74 -5.79
C ARG A 50 -3.77 3.23 -5.61
N ASP A 51 -4.68 2.36 -5.22
CA ASP A 51 -6.08 2.70 -5.02
C ASP A 51 -6.23 3.82 -3.97
N ARG A 52 -5.43 3.75 -2.91
CA ARG A 52 -5.40 4.80 -1.88
C ARG A 52 -4.81 6.12 -2.36
N LEU A 53 -3.73 6.07 -3.15
CA LEU A 53 -3.16 7.27 -3.76
C LEU A 53 -4.16 7.93 -4.71
N GLU A 54 -4.90 7.15 -5.48
CA GLU A 54 -5.92 7.64 -6.40
C GLU A 54 -7.10 8.25 -5.64
N ALA A 55 -7.60 7.60 -4.60
CA ALA A 55 -8.63 8.15 -3.72
C ALA A 55 -8.18 9.47 -3.05
N ALA A 56 -6.93 9.54 -2.60
CA ALA A 56 -6.36 10.75 -2.02
C ALA A 56 -6.24 11.87 -3.08
N ARG A 57 -5.77 11.55 -4.29
CA ARG A 57 -5.69 12.48 -5.42
C ARG A 57 -7.06 13.07 -5.76
N LEU A 58 -8.08 12.23 -5.87
CA LEU A 58 -9.44 12.64 -6.19
C LEU A 58 -10.02 13.56 -5.10
N LYS A 59 -9.73 13.26 -3.83
CA LYS A 59 -10.12 14.13 -2.72
C LYS A 59 -9.41 15.49 -2.72
N VAL A 60 -8.14 15.53 -3.14
CA VAL A 60 -7.42 16.79 -3.33
C VAL A 60 -8.01 17.59 -4.48
N GLU A 61 -8.28 16.95 -5.63
CA GLU A 61 -8.94 17.60 -6.78
C GLU A 61 -10.28 18.21 -6.38
N GLN A 62 -11.14 17.47 -5.65
CA GLN A 62 -12.42 18.01 -5.16
C GLN A 62 -12.27 19.24 -4.26
N VAL A 63 -11.25 19.27 -3.40
CA VAL A 63 -10.99 20.43 -2.52
C VAL A 63 -10.52 21.62 -3.35
N VAL A 64 -9.64 21.40 -4.33
CA VAL A 64 -9.17 22.47 -5.22
C VAL A 64 -10.31 23.02 -6.07
N ASP A 65 -11.12 22.16 -6.69
CA ASP A 65 -12.29 22.59 -7.48
C ASP A 65 -13.27 23.42 -6.63
N SER A 66 -13.50 23.02 -5.37
CA SER A 66 -14.36 23.78 -4.45
C SER A 66 -13.82 25.15 -4.04
N LEU A 67 -12.51 25.38 -4.20
CA LEU A 67 -11.87 26.67 -3.92
C LEU A 67 -11.87 27.59 -5.14
N ASP A 68 -11.85 27.05 -6.36
CA ASP A 68 -11.90 27.81 -7.62
C ASP A 68 -13.33 28.27 -8.00
N ASP A 69 -14.36 27.59 -7.49
CA ASP A 69 -15.78 27.98 -7.63
C ASP A 69 -16.23 29.10 -6.65
N ALA A 70 -15.31 29.69 -5.86
CA ALA A 70 -15.55 30.75 -4.87
C ALA A 70 -14.95 32.10 -5.26
#